data_AF-D5BHQ9-F1
#
_entry.id   AF-D5BHQ9-F1
#
_cell.length_a   1.000
_cell.length_b   1.000
_cell.length_c   1.000
_cell.angle_alpha   90.00
_cell.angle_beta   90.00
_cell.angle_gamma   90.00
#
_symmetry.space_group_name_H-M   'P 1'
#
loop_
_entity.id
_entity.type
_entity.pdbx_description
1 polymer ?
#
loop_
_entity_poly.entity_id
_entity_poly.type
_entity_poly.pdbx_seq_one_letter_code
_entity_poly.pdbx_strand_id
1 'polypeptide(L)'
;MEEKTVNKTNTNGYTFIFAIIMVLVVASVLAFTATSLKPLQSENVRNEKMQNILATVGIETSRDSAQALYDKYITETISLREDGSVDKSVDAFEVDLTKELRKPVNEQIYPLYIADIEGAKYYIIPLRGKGLWDAIWGYISLKDDVNTVKGAVFDHKGETPGLGAEITQAWFQERFEDEKIFDGNGNLIGVSVVKGSKGDADKDDNQVDAISGATITGNGVSDMISERLKHYLPYFKQQTDVKVATK
;
A
#
# COMPACT_ATOMS: atom_id res chain seq x y z
N MET A 1 14.32 -73.34 3.88
CA MET A 1 14.85 -72.01 3.53
C MET A 1 13.66 -71.11 3.23
N GLU A 2 13.62 -69.98 3.91
CA GLU A 2 12.47 -69.09 4.03
C GLU A 2 12.20 -68.34 2.72
N GLU A 3 10.98 -68.43 2.19
CA GLU A 3 10.57 -67.75 0.97
C GLU A 3 10.35 -66.25 1.28
N LYS A 4 11.36 -65.42 1.02
CA LYS A 4 11.23 -63.96 1.17
C LYS A 4 10.26 -63.43 0.11
N THR A 5 9.07 -63.00 0.56
CA THR A 5 8.13 -62.22 -0.24
C THR A 5 8.82 -61.00 -0.86
N VAL A 6 8.97 -61.01 -2.18
CA VAL A 6 9.56 -59.88 -2.93
C VAL A 6 8.63 -58.68 -2.80
N ASN A 7 9.11 -57.64 -2.14
CA ASN A 7 8.37 -56.39 -1.95
C ASN A 7 8.11 -55.75 -3.33
N LYS A 8 6.85 -55.72 -3.80
CA LYS A 8 6.45 -55.23 -5.13
C LYS A 8 6.48 -53.70 -5.27
N THR A 9 7.12 -53.00 -4.35
CA THR A 9 7.19 -51.54 -4.26
C THR A 9 8.07 -50.88 -5.33
N ASN A 10 8.93 -51.65 -6.00
CA ASN A 10 9.85 -51.14 -7.03
C ASN A 10 9.33 -51.33 -8.46
N THR A 11 8.05 -51.69 -8.63
CA THR A 11 7.46 -51.84 -9.97
C THR A 11 6.96 -50.49 -10.48
N ASN A 12 7.18 -50.20 -11.76
CA ASN A 12 6.73 -48.93 -12.37
C ASN A 12 5.24 -48.67 -12.10
N GLY A 13 4.39 -49.70 -12.16
CA GLY A 13 2.95 -49.58 -11.87
C GLY A 13 2.65 -49.18 -10.43
N TYR A 14 3.35 -49.75 -9.44
CA TYR A 14 3.23 -49.33 -8.05
C TYR A 14 3.65 -47.88 -7.87
N THR A 15 4.77 -47.46 -8.48
CA THR A 15 5.26 -46.08 -8.41
C THR A 15 4.25 -45.09 -9.01
N PHE A 16 3.66 -45.40 -10.17
CA PHE A 16 2.65 -44.53 -10.78
C PHE A 16 1.37 -44.44 -9.95
N ILE A 17 0.84 -45.57 -9.45
CA ILE A 17 -0.37 -45.58 -8.61
C ILE A 17 -0.12 -44.82 -7.30
N PHE A 18 1.02 -45.06 -6.66
CA PHE A 18 1.42 -44.37 -5.44
C PHE A 18 1.52 -42.85 -5.67
N ALA A 19 2.18 -42.43 -6.75
CA ALA A 19 2.29 -41.02 -7.11
C ALA A 19 0.91 -40.38 -7.37
N ILE A 20 0.02 -41.06 -8.10
CA ILE A 20 -1.34 -40.58 -8.36
C ILE A 20 -2.11 -40.40 -7.04
N ILE A 21 -2.11 -41.40 -6.16
CA ILE A 21 -2.80 -41.32 -4.88
C ILE A 21 -2.22 -40.19 -4.04
N MET A 22 -0.89 -40.10 -3.93
CA MET A 22 -0.23 -39.04 -3.18
C MET A 22 -0.57 -37.65 -3.71
N VAL A 23 -0.56 -37.45 -5.03
CA VAL A 23 -0.95 -36.18 -5.65
C VAL A 23 -2.40 -35.85 -5.33
N LEU A 24 -3.32 -36.82 -5.42
CA LEU A 24 -4.73 -36.61 -5.10
C LEU A 24 -4.94 -36.22 -3.63
N VAL A 25 -4.26 -36.90 -2.71
CA VAL A 25 -4.32 -36.60 -1.27
C VAL A 25 -3.77 -35.20 -1.00
N VAL A 26 -2.56 -34.88 -1.48
CA VAL A 26 -1.92 -33.57 -1.25
C VAL A 26 -2.73 -32.44 -1.87
N ALA A 27 -3.20 -32.60 -3.11
CA ALA A 27 -4.02 -31.61 -3.79
C ALA A 27 -5.35 -31.37 -3.06
N SER A 28 -6.01 -32.42 -2.58
CA SER A 28 -7.27 -32.30 -1.83
C SER A 28 -7.09 -31.57 -0.52
N VAL A 29 -6.04 -31.90 0.25
CA VAL A 29 -5.73 -31.24 1.52
C VAL A 29 -5.38 -29.76 1.32
N LEU A 30 -4.53 -29.45 0.33
CA LEU A 30 -4.17 -28.06 0.00
C LEU A 30 -5.39 -27.26 -0.46
N ALA A 31 -6.21 -27.81 -1.36
CA ALA A 31 -7.40 -27.14 -1.86
C ALA A 31 -8.44 -26.89 -0.76
N PHE A 32 -8.67 -27.87 0.10
CA PHE A 32 -9.56 -27.73 1.25
C PHE A 32 -9.07 -26.64 2.22
N THR A 33 -7.77 -26.66 2.55
CA THR A 33 -7.17 -25.69 3.47
C THR A 33 -7.23 -24.27 2.87
N ALA A 34 -6.82 -24.11 1.62
CA ALA A 34 -6.83 -22.82 0.94
C ALA A 34 -8.24 -22.23 0.84
N THR A 35 -9.25 -23.05 0.49
CA THR A 35 -10.64 -22.60 0.34
C THR A 35 -11.25 -22.21 1.68
N SER A 36 -10.97 -22.97 2.74
CA SER A 36 -11.51 -22.72 4.08
C SER A 36 -10.91 -21.48 4.73
N LEU A 37 -9.63 -21.20 4.51
CA LEU A 37 -8.95 -20.03 5.09
C LEU A 37 -9.11 -18.74 4.28
N LYS A 38 -9.46 -18.82 3.00
CA LYS A 38 -9.55 -17.64 2.12
C LYS A 38 -10.48 -16.53 2.65
N PRO A 39 -11.67 -16.81 3.21
CA PRO A 39 -12.53 -15.76 3.77
C PRO A 39 -11.84 -15.02 4.92
N LEU A 40 -11.23 -15.77 5.86
CA LEU A 40 -10.51 -15.19 7.00
C LEU A 40 -9.30 -14.36 6.55
N GLN A 41 -8.57 -14.81 5.54
CA GLN A 41 -7.46 -14.04 4.96
C GLN A 41 -7.96 -12.73 4.33
N SER A 42 -9.08 -12.79 3.60
CA SER A 42 -9.66 -11.62 2.93
C SER A 42 -10.15 -10.59 3.94
N GLU A 43 -10.77 -11.04 5.04
CA GLU A 43 -11.19 -10.18 6.16
C GLU A 43 -9.99 -9.54 6.86
N ASN A 44 -8.92 -10.31 7.12
CA ASN A 44 -7.69 -9.78 7.72
C ASN A 44 -7.04 -8.71 6.85
N VAL A 45 -6.93 -8.94 5.53
CA VAL A 45 -6.38 -7.97 4.58
C VAL A 45 -7.26 -6.71 4.52
N ARG A 46 -8.58 -6.87 4.55
CA ARG A 46 -9.53 -5.75 4.59
C ARG A 46 -9.35 -4.91 5.86
N ASN A 47 -9.25 -5.55 7.02
CA ASN A 47 -9.07 -4.85 8.30
C ASN A 47 -7.69 -4.17 8.40
N GLU A 48 -6.64 -4.81 7.87
CA GLU A 48 -5.31 -4.22 7.75
C GLU A 48 -5.29 -3.01 6.81
N LYS A 49 -6.03 -3.05 5.70
CA LYS A 49 -6.23 -1.88 4.82
C LYS A 49 -6.86 -0.71 5.57
N MET A 50 -7.92 -0.97 6.35
CA MET A 50 -8.56 0.06 7.18
C MET A 50 -7.62 0.62 8.24
N GLN A 51 -6.87 -0.26 8.92
CA GLN A 51 -5.86 0.11 9.91
C GLN A 51 -4.79 1.03 9.29
N ASN A 52 -4.25 0.67 8.13
CA ASN A 52 -3.23 1.46 7.46
C ASN A 52 -3.75 2.85 7.02
N ILE A 53 -5.00 2.94 6.56
CA ILE A 53 -5.64 4.21 6.24
C ILE A 53 -5.76 5.08 7.50
N LEU A 54 -6.27 4.51 8.60
CA LEU A 54 -6.43 5.22 9.88
C LEU A 54 -5.11 5.68 10.50
N ALA A 55 -4.06 4.86 10.41
CA ALA A 55 -2.74 5.19 10.93
C ALA A 55 -2.15 6.45 10.27
N THR A 56 -2.40 6.69 8.97
CA THR A 56 -1.93 7.92 8.29
C THR A 56 -2.53 9.22 8.84
N VAL A 57 -3.61 9.14 9.59
CA VAL A 57 -4.24 10.29 10.27
C VAL A 57 -4.05 10.25 11.79
N GLY A 58 -3.13 9.39 12.28
CA GLY A 58 -2.76 9.29 13.70
C GLY A 58 -3.71 8.45 14.54
N ILE A 59 -4.53 7.60 13.92
CA ILE A 59 -5.48 6.73 14.63
C ILE A 59 -4.94 5.30 14.63
N GLU A 60 -4.27 4.94 15.72
CA GLU A 60 -3.81 3.57 15.95
C GLU A 60 -4.94 2.67 16.46
N THR A 61 -5.04 1.47 15.90
CA THR A 61 -6.14 0.56 16.17
C THR A 61 -5.74 -0.90 15.98
N SER A 62 -6.44 -1.81 16.66
CA SER A 62 -6.35 -3.24 16.37
C SER A 62 -7.21 -3.59 15.16
N ARG A 63 -6.89 -4.70 14.48
CA ARG A 63 -7.68 -5.19 13.33
C ARG A 63 -9.17 -5.36 13.65
N ASP A 64 -9.50 -5.77 14.87
CA ASP A 64 -10.89 -5.98 15.30
C ASP A 64 -11.67 -4.67 15.49
N SER A 65 -10.98 -3.56 15.76
CA SER A 65 -11.61 -2.23 15.95
C SER A 65 -11.48 -1.31 14.73
N ALA A 66 -10.70 -1.71 13.73
CA ALA A 66 -10.42 -0.92 12.54
C ALA A 66 -11.70 -0.52 11.78
N GLN A 67 -12.66 -1.44 11.60
CA GLN A 67 -13.89 -1.13 10.86
C GLN A 67 -14.72 -0.04 11.54
N ALA A 68 -14.94 -0.14 12.86
CA ALA A 68 -15.77 0.83 13.57
C ALA A 68 -15.15 2.24 13.56
N LEU A 69 -13.82 2.34 13.63
CA LEU A 69 -13.12 3.63 13.55
C LEU A 69 -13.06 4.14 12.11
N TYR A 70 -12.90 3.25 11.13
CA TYR A 70 -12.93 3.60 9.71
C TYR A 70 -14.29 4.23 9.36
N ASP A 71 -15.39 3.56 9.70
CA ASP A 71 -16.75 4.05 9.45
C ASP A 71 -17.04 5.37 10.20
N LYS A 72 -16.34 5.64 11.31
CA LYS A 72 -16.46 6.86 12.09
C LYS A 72 -15.72 8.05 11.48
N TYR A 73 -14.49 7.84 11.03
CA TYR A 73 -13.58 8.93 10.65
C TYR A 73 -13.41 9.10 9.15
N ILE A 74 -13.58 8.05 8.34
CA ILE A 74 -13.53 8.12 6.89
C ILE A 74 -14.93 8.45 6.38
N THR A 75 -15.14 9.72 6.04
CA THR A 75 -16.45 10.26 5.68
C THR A 75 -16.78 10.08 4.21
N GLU A 76 -15.77 10.02 3.33
CA GLU A 76 -15.96 9.82 1.90
C GLU A 76 -14.91 8.87 1.30
N THR A 77 -15.35 8.04 0.35
CA THR A 77 -14.50 7.19 -0.48
C THR A 77 -14.82 7.45 -1.94
N ILE A 78 -13.82 7.86 -2.72
CA ILE A 78 -14.03 8.43 -4.05
C ILE A 78 -13.13 7.70 -5.05
N SER A 79 -13.72 7.24 -6.15
CA SER A 79 -12.98 6.71 -7.29
C SER A 79 -12.80 7.81 -8.33
N LEU A 80 -11.56 8.21 -8.60
CA LEU A 80 -11.26 9.27 -9.55
C LEU A 80 -10.81 8.71 -10.90
N ARG A 81 -11.12 9.43 -11.97
CA ARG A 81 -10.53 9.27 -13.30
C ARG A 81 -9.31 10.18 -13.46
N GLU A 82 -8.54 9.99 -14.53
CA GLU A 82 -7.33 10.78 -14.83
C GLU A 82 -7.61 12.29 -14.85
N ASP A 83 -8.79 12.71 -15.32
CA ASP A 83 -9.19 14.13 -15.37
C ASP A 83 -9.67 14.68 -14.02
N GLY A 84 -9.67 13.87 -12.97
CA GLY A 84 -10.16 14.23 -11.64
C GLY A 84 -11.68 14.10 -11.46
N SER A 85 -12.42 13.64 -12.48
CA SER A 85 -13.85 13.38 -12.34
C SER A 85 -14.11 12.16 -11.45
N VAL A 86 -15.23 12.21 -10.71
CA VAL A 86 -15.65 11.12 -9.81
C VAL A 86 -16.43 10.05 -10.57
N ASP A 87 -15.92 8.83 -10.56
CA ASP A 87 -16.63 7.64 -11.04
C ASP A 87 -17.43 6.98 -9.92
N LYS A 88 -18.75 7.22 -9.92
CA LYS A 88 -19.67 6.66 -8.91
C LYS A 88 -19.99 5.17 -9.13
N SER A 89 -19.53 4.56 -10.22
CA SER A 89 -19.80 3.15 -10.51
C SER A 89 -18.77 2.20 -9.91
N VAL A 90 -17.64 2.73 -9.41
CA VAL A 90 -16.53 1.96 -8.86
C VAL A 90 -16.39 2.26 -7.37
N ASP A 91 -16.41 1.22 -6.55
CA ASP A 91 -16.08 1.33 -5.13
C ASP A 91 -14.57 1.52 -4.95
N ALA A 92 -14.16 2.68 -4.43
CA ALA A 92 -12.76 3.03 -4.20
C ALA A 92 -12.06 2.05 -3.25
N PHE A 93 -12.81 1.48 -2.29
CA PHE A 93 -12.26 0.53 -1.33
C PHE A 93 -11.93 -0.82 -1.97
N GLU A 94 -12.59 -1.20 -3.06
CA GLU A 94 -12.34 -2.46 -3.78
C GLU A 94 -11.29 -2.34 -4.90
N VAL A 95 -10.79 -1.12 -5.16
CA VAL A 95 -9.76 -0.90 -6.19
C VAL A 95 -8.43 -1.58 -5.80
N ASP A 96 -7.95 -2.44 -6.70
CA ASP A 96 -6.65 -3.12 -6.60
C ASP A 96 -5.60 -2.40 -7.45
N LEU A 97 -4.74 -1.63 -6.79
CA LEU A 97 -3.66 -0.88 -7.45
C LEU A 97 -2.71 -1.78 -8.26
N THR A 98 -2.59 -3.07 -7.93
CA THR A 98 -1.78 -4.00 -8.73
C THR A 98 -2.36 -4.17 -10.13
N LYS A 99 -3.69 -4.17 -10.25
CA LYS A 99 -4.38 -4.26 -11.54
C LYS A 99 -4.39 -2.91 -12.24
N GLU A 100 -4.64 -1.83 -11.51
CA GLU A 100 -4.66 -0.47 -12.08
C GLU A 100 -3.31 -0.11 -12.72
N LEU A 101 -2.19 -0.39 -12.05
CA LEU A 101 -0.86 -0.09 -12.58
C LEU A 101 -0.51 -0.83 -13.89
N ARG A 102 -1.27 -1.87 -14.28
CA ARG A 102 -1.09 -2.57 -15.56
C ARG A 102 -1.92 -1.97 -16.69
N LYS A 103 -2.83 -1.05 -16.39
CA LYS A 103 -3.68 -0.37 -17.37
C LYS A 103 -2.99 0.90 -17.90
N PRO A 104 -3.33 1.35 -19.12
CA PRO A 104 -3.05 2.71 -19.57
C PRO A 104 -3.55 3.75 -18.56
N VAL A 105 -2.82 4.86 -18.40
CA VAL A 105 -3.10 5.92 -17.41
C VAL A 105 -4.56 6.40 -17.49
N ASN A 106 -5.06 6.65 -18.69
CA ASN A 106 -6.42 7.11 -18.96
C ASN A 106 -7.53 6.09 -18.62
N GLU A 107 -7.17 4.82 -18.38
CA GLU A 107 -8.09 3.75 -17.97
C GLU A 107 -7.99 3.42 -16.47
N GLN A 108 -7.00 3.97 -15.77
CA GLN A 108 -6.82 3.73 -14.34
C GLN A 108 -7.93 4.38 -13.52
N ILE A 109 -8.24 3.74 -12.38
CA ILE A 109 -9.01 4.33 -11.30
C ILE A 109 -8.07 4.73 -10.17
N TYR A 110 -8.26 5.94 -9.65
CA TYR A 110 -7.48 6.52 -8.58
C TYR A 110 -8.34 6.65 -7.32
N PRO A 111 -8.28 5.68 -6.38
CA PRO A 111 -9.07 5.72 -5.16
C PRO A 111 -8.53 6.77 -4.19
N LEU A 112 -9.41 7.59 -3.63
CA LEU A 112 -9.13 8.62 -2.65
C LEU A 112 -10.04 8.41 -1.43
N TYR A 113 -9.50 8.54 -0.23
CA TYR A 113 -10.28 8.50 1.01
C TYR A 113 -10.20 9.86 1.70
N ILE A 114 -11.33 10.36 2.19
CA ILE A 114 -11.39 11.63 2.92
C ILE A 114 -11.74 11.32 4.37
N ALA A 115 -10.90 11.78 5.29
CA ALA A 115 -11.15 11.71 6.71
C ALA A 115 -11.58 13.07 7.27
N ASP A 116 -12.48 13.05 8.24
CA ASP A 116 -12.82 14.21 9.07
C ASP A 116 -12.53 13.85 10.54
N ILE A 117 -11.55 14.54 11.12
CA ILE A 117 -11.21 14.40 12.53
C ILE A 117 -11.40 15.76 13.18
N GLU A 118 -12.45 15.87 13.98
CA GLU A 118 -12.77 17.10 14.74
C GLU A 118 -12.92 18.35 13.84
N GLY A 119 -13.41 18.17 12.60
CA GLY A 119 -13.58 19.23 11.61
C GLY A 119 -12.36 19.48 10.74
N ALA A 120 -11.22 18.80 11.00
CA ALA A 120 -10.06 18.85 10.13
C ALA A 120 -10.15 17.77 9.04
N LYS A 121 -10.08 18.19 7.78
CA LYS A 121 -10.10 17.29 6.62
C LYS A 121 -8.71 16.77 6.29
N TYR A 122 -8.65 15.50 5.92
CA TYR A 122 -7.44 14.86 5.43
C TYR A 122 -7.73 14.02 4.17
N TYR A 123 -6.80 14.08 3.21
CA TYR A 123 -6.90 13.38 1.93
C TYR A 123 -5.89 12.23 1.89
N ILE A 124 -6.39 11.01 1.95
CA ILE A 124 -5.58 9.80 2.07
C ILE A 124 -5.47 9.12 0.71
N ILE A 125 -4.26 9.03 0.22
CA ILE A 125 -3.92 8.57 -1.12
C ILE A 125 -3.19 7.22 -1.01
N PRO A 126 -3.72 6.15 -1.61
CA PRO A 126 -3.06 4.86 -1.66
C PRO A 126 -1.90 4.88 -2.66
N LEU A 127 -0.82 4.24 -2.24
CA LEU A 127 0.46 4.22 -2.92
C LEU A 127 0.82 2.79 -3.31
N ARG A 128 1.41 2.62 -4.50
CA ARG A 128 2.00 1.37 -4.93
C ARG A 128 3.13 1.63 -5.92
N GLY A 129 4.25 0.96 -5.72
CA GLY A 129 5.46 1.11 -6.53
C GLY A 129 6.34 -0.12 -6.48
N LYS A 130 7.61 0.07 -6.83
CA LYS A 130 8.61 -1.01 -6.92
C LYS A 130 9.81 -0.68 -6.03
N GLY A 131 10.14 -1.60 -5.12
CA GLY A 131 11.35 -1.57 -4.32
C GLY A 131 12.53 -2.24 -5.04
N LEU A 132 13.50 -2.73 -4.27
CA LEU A 132 14.63 -3.47 -4.83
C LEU A 132 14.20 -4.84 -5.36
N TRP A 133 13.50 -5.62 -4.53
CA TRP A 133 13.18 -7.01 -4.82
C TRP A 133 11.78 -7.17 -5.41
N ASP A 134 10.81 -6.44 -4.88
CA ASP A 134 9.40 -6.62 -5.24
C ASP A 134 8.60 -5.34 -4.95
N ALA A 135 7.27 -5.42 -4.99
CA ALA A 135 6.37 -4.32 -4.76
C ALA A 135 6.52 -3.75 -3.35
N ILE A 136 6.46 -2.42 -3.29
CA ILE A 136 6.22 -1.64 -2.07
C ILE A 136 4.86 -0.94 -2.24
N TRP A 137 4.18 -0.68 -1.14
CA TRP A 137 2.90 0.02 -1.14
C TRP A 137 2.73 0.79 0.17
N GLY A 138 1.65 1.55 0.25
CA GLY A 138 1.38 2.35 1.42
C GLY A 138 0.19 3.26 1.25
N TYR A 139 0.09 4.21 2.16
CA TYR A 139 -0.85 5.32 2.13
C TYR A 139 -0.13 6.58 2.58
N ILE A 140 -0.46 7.71 1.96
CA ILE A 140 -0.02 9.03 2.41
C ILE A 140 -1.23 9.92 2.60
N SER A 141 -1.29 10.60 3.75
CA SER A 141 -2.36 11.53 4.08
C SER A 141 -1.87 12.95 3.94
N LEU A 142 -2.65 13.79 3.28
CA LEU A 142 -2.42 15.23 3.17
C LEU A 142 -3.42 15.98 4.05
N LYS A 143 -2.98 17.09 4.65
CA LYS A 143 -3.87 18.04 5.34
C LYS A 143 -4.76 18.77 4.33
N ASP A 144 -5.68 19.59 4.83
CA ASP A 144 -6.66 20.31 4.01
C ASP A 144 -6.04 21.29 2.98
N ASP A 145 -4.77 21.69 3.19
CA ASP A 145 -4.00 22.48 2.23
C ASP A 145 -3.50 21.66 1.02
N VAL A 146 -3.69 20.33 1.04
CA VAL A 146 -3.24 19.40 0.00
C VAL A 146 -1.75 19.58 -0.33
N ASN A 147 -0.97 20.05 0.63
CA ASN A 147 0.46 20.24 0.47
C ASN A 147 1.22 19.56 1.62
N THR A 148 0.74 19.74 2.84
CA THR A 148 1.39 19.23 4.03
C THR A 148 0.98 17.79 4.29
N VAL A 149 1.94 16.91 4.46
CA VAL A 149 1.71 15.52 4.85
C VAL A 149 1.27 15.46 6.31
N LYS A 150 0.17 14.75 6.59
CA LYS A 150 -0.26 14.42 7.96
C LYS A 150 0.43 13.16 8.48
N GLY A 151 0.65 12.18 7.61
CA GLY A 151 1.30 10.92 7.96
C GLY A 151 1.39 10.00 6.75
N ALA A 152 2.26 9.02 6.84
CA ALA A 152 2.44 8.00 5.80
C ALA A 152 2.66 6.63 6.44
N VAL A 153 2.15 5.59 5.79
CA VAL A 153 2.37 4.19 6.17
C VAL A 153 2.90 3.46 4.94
N PHE A 154 3.93 2.65 5.12
CA PHE A 154 4.51 1.85 4.04
C PHE A 154 4.66 0.39 4.44
N ASP A 155 4.58 -0.46 3.43
CA ASP A 155 4.75 -1.91 3.54
C ASP A 155 5.31 -2.47 2.22
N HIS A 156 5.75 -3.72 2.24
CA HIS A 156 6.48 -4.34 1.16
C HIS A 156 6.23 -5.83 1.03
N LYS A 157 6.44 -6.38 -0.17
CA LYS A 157 6.28 -7.82 -0.39
C LYS A 157 7.45 -8.65 0.13
N GLY A 158 8.66 -8.11 0.08
CA GLY A 158 9.86 -8.90 0.37
C GLY A 158 11.17 -8.11 0.40
N GLU A 159 11.14 -6.84 0.81
CA GLU A 159 12.38 -6.10 1.05
C GLU A 159 13.18 -6.74 2.20
N THR A 160 14.49 -6.50 2.23
CA THR A 160 15.39 -7.18 3.17
C THR A 160 15.28 -6.60 4.59
N PRO A 161 15.02 -7.42 5.63
CA PRO A 161 15.05 -7.00 7.04
C PRO A 161 16.35 -6.29 7.43
N GLY A 162 16.25 -5.17 8.16
CA GLY A 162 17.40 -4.34 8.52
C GLY A 162 17.95 -3.45 7.40
N LEU A 163 17.36 -3.50 6.20
CA LEU A 163 17.66 -2.64 5.06
C LEU A 163 16.35 -2.06 4.51
N GLY A 164 15.90 -2.46 3.32
CA GLY A 164 14.70 -1.91 2.68
C GLY A 164 13.40 -2.18 3.47
N ALA A 165 13.36 -3.23 4.28
CA ALA A 165 12.19 -3.51 5.11
C ALA A 165 11.96 -2.46 6.19
N GLU A 166 12.96 -1.63 6.50
CA GLU A 166 12.83 -0.58 7.50
C GLU A 166 11.81 0.51 7.11
N ILE A 167 11.31 0.52 5.87
CA ILE A 167 10.21 1.43 5.47
C ILE A 167 8.93 1.20 6.28
N THR A 168 8.76 0.04 6.90
CA THR A 168 7.59 -0.28 7.73
C THR A 168 7.70 0.22 9.16
N GLN A 169 8.86 0.77 9.56
CA GLN A 169 9.10 1.16 10.94
C GLN A 169 8.59 2.56 11.22
N ALA A 170 8.07 2.76 12.43
CA ALA A 170 7.56 4.06 12.91
C ALA A 170 8.59 5.17 12.70
N TRP A 171 9.85 4.94 13.07
CA TRP A 171 10.94 5.92 12.93
C TRP A 171 11.15 6.41 11.48
N PHE A 172 10.81 5.60 10.47
CA PHE A 172 10.90 6.00 9.08
C PHE A 172 9.64 6.71 8.61
N GLN A 173 8.47 6.19 8.97
CA GLN A 173 7.17 6.73 8.62
C GLN A 173 6.91 8.11 9.23
N GLU A 174 7.29 8.31 10.49
CA GLU A 174 7.14 9.58 11.23
C GLU A 174 7.92 10.73 10.57
N ARG A 175 9.01 10.46 9.84
CA ARG A 175 9.75 11.51 9.13
C ARG A 175 8.93 12.22 8.06
N PHE A 176 7.90 11.56 7.53
CA PHE A 176 7.05 12.18 6.52
C PHE A 176 6.05 13.16 7.12
N GLU A 177 5.82 13.16 8.43
CA GLU A 177 4.92 14.14 9.05
C GLU A 177 5.44 15.57 8.82
N ASP A 178 4.51 16.46 8.46
CA ASP A 178 4.71 17.88 8.16
C ASP A 178 5.56 18.22 6.92
N GLU A 179 6.11 17.22 6.22
CA GLU A 179 6.75 17.42 4.92
C GLU A 179 5.77 18.03 3.90
N LYS A 180 6.31 18.85 2.99
CA LYS A 180 5.55 19.38 1.85
C LYS A 180 5.66 18.43 0.66
N ILE A 181 4.67 18.46 -0.24
CA ILE A 181 4.74 17.71 -1.53
C ILE A 181 5.03 18.62 -2.74
N PHE A 182 4.88 19.94 -2.57
CA PHE A 182 5.23 20.93 -3.58
C PHE A 182 6.57 21.60 -3.22
N ASP A 183 7.39 21.86 -4.23
CA ASP A 183 8.61 22.66 -4.06
C ASP A 183 8.30 24.16 -3.93
N GLY A 184 9.32 24.97 -3.61
CA GLY A 184 9.18 26.43 -3.53
C GLY A 184 8.80 27.12 -4.85
N ASN A 185 8.79 26.38 -5.97
CA ASN A 185 8.33 26.86 -7.27
C ASN A 185 6.87 26.47 -7.57
N GLY A 186 6.20 25.71 -6.70
CA GLY A 186 4.84 25.20 -6.89
C GLY A 186 4.77 23.93 -7.75
N ASN A 187 5.89 23.25 -8.00
CA ASN A 187 5.90 21.98 -8.71
C ASN A 187 5.63 20.84 -7.74
N LEU A 188 4.72 19.93 -8.11
CA LEU A 188 4.53 18.70 -7.34
C LEU A 188 5.75 17.79 -7.54
N ILE A 189 6.49 17.55 -6.47
CA ILE A 189 7.62 16.62 -6.44
C ILE A 189 7.38 15.42 -5.53
N GLY A 190 6.43 15.52 -4.59
CA GLY A 190 6.23 14.51 -3.54
C GLY A 190 7.24 14.70 -2.40
N VAL A 191 7.60 13.61 -1.73
CA VAL A 191 8.63 13.59 -0.68
C VAL A 191 9.74 12.64 -1.11
N SER A 192 10.97 13.13 -1.15
CA SER A 192 12.14 12.38 -1.62
C SER A 192 12.91 11.77 -0.45
N VAL A 193 13.31 10.52 -0.60
CA VAL A 193 14.13 9.80 0.38
C VAL A 193 15.60 9.93 -0.03
N VAL A 194 16.38 10.74 0.69
CA VAL A 194 17.74 11.14 0.29
C VAL A 194 18.78 10.84 1.36
N LYS A 195 20.03 10.61 0.94
CA LYS A 195 21.14 10.43 1.89
C LYS A 195 21.59 11.78 2.43
N GLY A 196 21.65 11.90 3.76
CA GLY A 196 22.11 13.13 4.39
C GLY A 196 21.16 14.29 4.09
N SER A 197 19.85 14.06 4.22
CA SER A 197 18.91 15.18 4.31
C SER A 197 19.37 16.08 5.46
N LYS A 198 18.89 17.32 5.51
CA LYS A 198 18.97 18.08 6.78
C LYS A 198 18.17 17.39 7.90
N GLY A 199 17.53 16.27 7.60
CA GLY A 199 16.75 15.44 8.51
C GLY A 199 15.43 16.13 8.81
N ASP A 200 14.84 15.81 9.97
CA ASP A 200 13.61 16.44 10.47
C ASP A 200 13.74 17.96 10.76
N ALA A 201 14.90 18.57 10.49
CA ALA A 201 15.15 19.98 10.79
C ALA A 201 14.52 20.94 9.77
N ASP A 202 14.21 20.49 8.55
CA ASP A 202 13.70 21.33 7.46
C ASP A 202 12.56 20.62 6.73
N LYS A 203 11.31 20.86 7.14
CA LYS A 203 10.10 20.24 6.55
C LYS A 203 9.65 20.89 5.24
N ASP A 204 10.36 21.92 4.78
CA ASP A 204 10.03 22.67 3.57
C ASP A 204 10.93 22.29 2.37
N ASP A 205 11.87 21.34 2.55
CA ASP A 205 12.76 20.87 1.48
C ASP A 205 12.29 19.60 0.75
N ASN A 206 11.13 19.08 1.15
CA ASN A 206 10.46 17.90 0.60
C ASN A 206 11.31 16.62 0.72
N GLN A 207 12.20 16.51 1.71
CA GLN A 207 13.19 15.45 1.80
C GLN A 207 13.26 14.79 3.18
N VAL A 208 13.17 13.46 3.20
CA VAL A 208 13.40 12.65 4.40
C VAL A 208 14.69 11.87 4.30
N ASP A 209 15.24 11.52 5.46
CA ASP A 209 16.45 10.71 5.53
C ASP A 209 16.25 9.29 4.96
N ALA A 210 17.22 8.88 4.15
CA ALA A 210 17.30 7.54 3.61
C ALA A 210 17.71 6.50 4.66
N ILE A 211 17.23 5.28 4.45
CA ILE A 211 17.68 4.11 5.20
C ILE A 211 19.08 3.72 4.72
N SER A 212 20.02 3.61 5.66
CA SER A 212 21.40 3.21 5.36
C SER A 212 21.43 1.83 4.68
N GLY A 213 22.15 1.73 3.57
CA GLY A 213 22.26 0.48 2.79
C GLY A 213 21.04 0.12 1.93
N ALA A 214 19.95 0.90 1.96
CA ALA A 214 18.71 0.61 1.23
C ALA A 214 18.34 1.71 0.22
N THR A 215 19.31 2.17 -0.57
CA THR A 215 19.13 3.31 -1.50
C THR A 215 18.06 3.01 -2.57
N ILE A 216 18.03 1.78 -3.10
CA ILE A 216 17.08 1.41 -4.16
C ILE A 216 15.64 1.39 -3.63
N THR A 217 15.44 0.88 -2.41
CA THR A 217 14.12 0.91 -1.75
C THR A 217 13.68 2.36 -1.47
N GLY A 218 14.57 3.21 -0.97
CA GLY A 218 14.27 4.63 -0.74
C GLY A 218 13.92 5.38 -2.02
N ASN A 219 14.65 5.15 -3.11
CA ASN A 219 14.29 5.69 -4.43
C ASN A 219 12.91 5.18 -4.87
N GLY A 220 12.62 3.89 -4.66
CA GLY A 220 11.31 3.31 -4.94
C GLY A 220 10.17 4.01 -4.18
N VAL A 221 10.37 4.35 -2.90
CA VAL A 221 9.40 5.11 -2.10
C VAL A 221 9.19 6.51 -2.68
N SER A 222 10.28 7.20 -3.03
CA SER A 222 10.25 8.55 -3.64
C SER A 222 9.48 8.55 -4.97
N ASP A 223 9.80 7.59 -5.84
CA ASP A 223 9.15 7.39 -7.13
C ASP A 223 7.67 7.05 -6.96
N MET A 224 7.35 6.16 -6.03
CA MET A 224 5.97 5.75 -5.73
C MET A 224 5.11 6.94 -5.28
N ILE A 225 5.62 7.78 -4.37
CA ILE A 225 4.91 8.97 -3.89
C ILE A 225 4.72 9.96 -5.04
N SER A 226 5.82 10.37 -5.68
CA SER A 226 5.79 11.39 -6.72
C SER A 226 4.93 10.99 -7.93
N GLU A 227 4.96 9.73 -8.33
CA GLU A 227 4.22 9.22 -9.48
C GLU A 227 2.73 9.12 -9.18
N ARG A 228 2.34 8.60 -8.01
CA ARG A 228 0.92 8.48 -7.64
C ARG A 228 0.27 9.83 -7.40
N LEU A 229 0.89 10.74 -6.65
CA LEU A 229 0.31 12.05 -6.29
C LEU A 229 -0.07 12.89 -7.53
N LYS A 230 0.67 12.78 -8.64
CA LYS A 230 0.42 13.53 -9.88
C LYS A 230 -0.99 13.33 -10.42
N HIS A 231 -1.53 12.13 -10.27
CA HIS A 231 -2.85 11.77 -10.81
C HIS A 231 -4.02 12.31 -9.99
N TYR A 232 -3.77 12.81 -8.78
CA TYR A 232 -4.81 13.41 -7.93
C TYR A 232 -4.89 14.94 -8.09
N LEU A 233 -3.87 15.58 -8.70
CA LEU A 233 -3.84 17.03 -8.91
C LEU A 233 -5.06 17.57 -9.67
N PRO A 234 -5.56 16.93 -10.75
CA PRO A 234 -6.72 17.43 -11.46
C PRO A 234 -7.97 17.53 -10.58
N TYR A 235 -8.18 16.57 -9.68
CA TYR A 235 -9.27 16.61 -8.70
C TYR A 235 -9.08 17.77 -7.73
N PHE A 236 -7.90 17.90 -7.11
CA PHE A 236 -7.66 18.94 -6.12
C PHE A 236 -7.76 20.36 -6.69
N LYS A 237 -7.34 20.56 -7.95
CA LYS A 237 -7.48 21.86 -8.63
C LYS A 237 -8.94 22.24 -8.92
N GLN A 238 -9.85 21.27 -8.98
CA GLN A 238 -11.29 21.51 -9.18
C GLN A 238 -12.02 21.82 -7.88
N GLN A 239 -11.47 21.40 -6.74
CA GLN A 239 -12.07 21.66 -5.43
C GLN A 239 -11.77 23.11 -5.01
N THR A 240 -12.80 23.95 -4.98
CA THR A 240 -12.69 25.38 -4.65
C THR A 240 -12.27 25.64 -3.21
N ASP A 241 -12.46 24.67 -2.32
CA ASP A 241 -12.14 24.75 -0.90
C ASP A 241 -10.72 24.27 -0.58
N VAL A 242 -10.10 23.54 -1.53
CA VAL A 242 -8.74 23.06 -1.37
C VAL A 242 -7.80 24.19 -1.78
N LYS A 243 -7.08 24.74 -0.81
CA LYS A 243 -5.98 25.67 -1.06
C LYS A 243 -4.80 24.90 -1.63
N VAL A 244 -4.93 24.37 -2.85
CA VAL A 244 -3.78 23.87 -3.58
C VAL A 244 -2.76 25.01 -3.61
N ALA A 245 -1.51 24.72 -3.26
CA ALA A 245 -0.42 25.67 -3.41
C ALA A 245 -0.25 25.99 -4.92
N THR A 246 -1.09 26.87 -5.43
CA THR A 246 -1.00 27.45 -6.75
C THR A 246 -0.11 28.67 -6.64
N LYS A 247 0.96 28.68 -7.45
CA LYS A 247 1.47 29.96 -7.93
C LYS A 247 0.37 30.75 -8.63
#